data_AF-A0A2T0UXS5-F1
#
_entry.id   AF-A0A2T0UXS5-F1
#
_cell.length_a   1.000
_cell.length_b   1.000
_cell.length_c   1.000
_cell.angle_alpha   90.00
_cell.angle_beta   90.00
_cell.angle_gamma   90.00
#
_symmetry.space_group_name_H-M   'P 1'
#
loop_
_entity.id
_entity.type
_entity.pdbx_description
1 polymer ?
#
loop_
_entity_poly.entity_id
_entity_poly.type
_entity_poly.pdbx_seq_one_letter_code
_entity_poly.pdbx_strand_id
1 'polypeptide(L)'
;MSTNNDANLIRMTNQIAINLGSGRDEDAAASAICRHLETFWARAMKQRLVASLDQADNELSPLAHRAATLLATRLAERQAS
;
A
#
# COMPACT_ATOMS: atom_id res chain seq x y z
N MET A 1 -19.58 7.16 -1.57
CA MET A 1 -18.59 8.24 -1.74
C MET A 1 -17.78 8.38 -0.46
N SER A 2 -16.64 7.72 -0.36
CA SER A 2 -15.71 7.83 0.77
C SER A 2 -14.48 8.64 0.33
N THR A 3 -14.71 9.80 -0.25
CA THR A 3 -13.77 10.45 -1.18
C THR A 3 -12.52 11.05 -0.54
N ASN A 4 -12.52 11.37 0.76
CA ASN A 4 -11.41 12.13 1.37
C ASN A 4 -10.42 11.27 2.17
N ASN A 5 -10.89 10.17 2.79
CA ASN A 5 -10.01 9.31 3.58
C ASN A 5 -9.17 8.40 2.69
N ASP A 6 -9.75 7.86 1.62
CA ASP A 6 -9.04 6.91 0.75
C ASP A 6 -7.96 7.63 -0.08
N ALA A 7 -8.27 8.82 -0.59
CA ALA A 7 -7.28 9.70 -1.24
C ALA A 7 -6.13 10.08 -0.30
N ASN A 8 -6.41 10.30 0.99
CA ASN A 8 -5.36 10.56 1.98
C ASN A 8 -4.45 9.35 2.18
N LEU A 9 -5.00 8.13 2.24
CA LEU A 9 -4.22 6.89 2.33
C LEU A 9 -3.33 6.69 1.10
N ILE A 10 -3.84 6.95 -0.10
CA ILE A 10 -3.06 6.88 -1.34
C ILE A 10 -1.88 7.86 -1.27
N ARG A 11 -2.16 9.13 -0.93
CA ARG A 11 -1.13 10.17 -0.78
C ARG A 11 -0.06 9.79 0.25
N MET A 12 -0.47 9.25 1.40
CA MET A 12 0.47 8.79 2.43
C MET A 12 1.31 7.62 1.94
N THR A 13 0.71 6.65 1.24
CA THR A 13 1.43 5.51 0.66
C THR A 13 2.49 5.98 -0.34
N ASN A 14 2.14 6.94 -1.19
CA ASN A 14 3.09 7.55 -2.12
C ASN A 14 4.26 8.25 -1.40
N GLN A 15 3.98 8.98 -0.32
CA GLN A 15 5.04 9.62 0.47
C GLN A 15 5.96 8.60 1.14
N ILE A 16 5.41 7.49 1.65
CA ILE A 16 6.19 6.37 2.19
C ILE A 16 7.06 5.76 1.08
N ALA A 17 6.53 5.60 -0.13
CA ALA A 17 7.27 5.06 -1.27
C ALA A 17 8.45 5.94 -1.66
N ILE A 18 8.29 7.27 -1.66
CA ILE A 18 9.39 8.23 -1.89
C ILE A 18 10.48 8.07 -0.81
N ASN A 19 10.07 8.02 0.45
CA ASN A 19 10.99 7.99 1.58
C ASN A 19 11.76 6.66 1.69
N LEU A 20 11.10 5.53 1.41
CA LEU A 20 11.68 4.19 1.56
C LEU A 20 12.24 3.60 0.26
N GLY A 21 11.89 4.17 -0.90
CA GLY A 21 12.33 3.67 -2.21
C GLY A 21 13.69 4.19 -2.67
N SER A 22 14.22 5.24 -2.05
CA SER A 22 15.49 5.86 -2.47
C SER A 22 16.68 4.88 -2.31
N GLY A 23 17.40 4.64 -3.41
CA GLY A 23 18.65 3.86 -3.43
C GLY A 23 18.49 2.34 -3.27
N ARG A 24 17.26 1.82 -3.40
CA ARG A 24 16.96 0.38 -3.33
C ARG A 24 16.52 -0.14 -4.69
N ASP A 25 16.75 -1.43 -4.90
CA ASP A 25 16.06 -2.17 -5.95
C ASP A 25 14.54 -2.15 -5.71
N GLU A 26 13.76 -2.21 -6.79
CA GLU A 26 12.31 -2.03 -6.75
C GLU A 26 11.61 -3.08 -5.86
N ASP A 27 12.06 -4.34 -5.89
CA ASP A 27 11.47 -5.40 -5.06
C ASP A 27 11.79 -5.22 -3.58
N ALA A 28 13.03 -4.81 -3.29
CA ALA A 28 13.46 -4.52 -1.92
C ALA A 28 12.73 -3.30 -1.36
N ALA A 29 12.49 -2.27 -2.19
CA ALA A 29 11.73 -1.09 -1.84
C ALA A 29 10.25 -1.41 -1.58
N ALA A 30 9.60 -2.13 -2.50
CA ALA A 30 8.19 -2.53 -2.35
C ALA A 30 7.97 -3.37 -1.10
N SER A 31 8.88 -4.31 -0.82
CA SER A 31 8.85 -5.12 0.40
C SER A 31 9.01 -4.29 1.67
N ALA A 32 9.90 -3.29 1.67
CA ALA A 32 10.10 -2.39 2.81
C ALA A 32 8.86 -1.53 3.08
N ILE A 33 8.23 -1.01 2.03
CA ILE A 33 6.98 -0.25 2.12
C ILE A 33 5.85 -1.13 2.66
N CYS A 34 5.67 -2.33 2.11
CA CYS A 34 4.66 -3.29 2.59
C CYS A 34 4.84 -3.56 4.09
N ARG A 35 6.07 -3.86 4.53
CA ARG A 35 6.38 -4.08 5.95
C ARG A 35 6.06 -2.87 6.82
N HIS A 36 6.34 -1.67 6.34
CA HIS A 36 5.98 -0.43 7.05
C HIS A 36 4.46 -0.32 7.23
N LEU A 37 3.68 -0.53 6.17
CA LEU A 37 2.22 -0.50 6.22
C LEU A 37 1.68 -1.57 7.19
N GLU A 38 2.22 -2.79 7.15
CA GLU A 38 1.81 -3.87 8.07
C GLU A 38 2.01 -3.50 9.54
N THR A 39 3.13 -2.85 9.84
CA THR A 39 3.58 -2.52 11.20
C THR A 39 2.81 -1.33 11.78
N PHE A 40 2.63 -0.27 11.00
CA PHE A 40 2.15 1.02 11.52
C PHE A 40 0.69 1.32 11.19
N TRP A 41 0.10 0.67 10.19
CA TRP A 41 -1.29 0.95 9.82
C TRP A 41 -2.28 0.02 10.52
N ALA A 42 -3.39 0.61 10.96
CA ALA A 42 -4.54 -0.12 11.48
C ALA A 42 -5.13 -1.05 10.41
N ARG A 43 -5.79 -2.14 10.84
CA ARG A 43 -6.42 -3.12 9.93
C ARG A 43 -7.33 -2.48 8.90
N ALA A 44 -8.19 -1.55 9.32
CA ALA A 44 -9.13 -0.86 8.43
C ALA A 44 -8.43 -0.02 7.35
N MET A 45 -7.31 0.65 7.67
CA MET A 45 -6.54 1.41 6.68
C MET A 45 -5.95 0.50 5.61
N LYS A 46 -5.39 -0.63 6.03
CA LYS A 46 -4.82 -1.63 5.10
C LYS A 46 -5.88 -2.18 4.15
N GLN A 47 -7.06 -2.51 4.68
CA GLN A 47 -8.17 -3.00 3.85
C GLN A 47 -8.67 -1.95 2.85
N ARG A 48 -8.76 -0.67 3.25
CA ARG A 48 -9.15 0.43 2.35
C ARG A 48 -8.12 0.67 1.25
N LEU A 49 -6.83 0.64 1.59
CA LEU A 49 -5.77 0.75 0.59
C LEU A 49 -5.82 -0.40 -0.41
N VAL A 50 -6.01 -1.64 0.05
CA VAL A 50 -6.15 -2.80 -0.86
C VAL A 50 -7.39 -2.66 -1.74
N ALA A 51 -8.52 -2.20 -1.19
CA ALA A 51 -9.73 -1.96 -1.99
C ALA A 51 -9.53 -0.86 -3.06
N SER A 52 -8.57 0.05 -2.88
CA SER A 52 -8.25 1.06 -3.88
C SER A 52 -7.54 0.50 -5.12
N LEU A 53 -6.95 -0.70 -5.04
CA LEU A 53 -6.32 -1.37 -6.19
C LEU A 53 -7.32 -1.71 -7.30
N ASP A 54 -8.58 -1.98 -6.94
CA ASP A 54 -9.65 -2.28 -7.90
C ASP A 54 -10.15 -1.01 -8.64
N GLN A 55 -9.72 0.18 -8.21
CA GLN A 55 -10.02 1.43 -8.90
C GLN A 55 -9.05 1.57 -10.09
N ALA A 56 -9.58 1.58 -11.31
CA ALA A 56 -8.80 1.69 -12.54
C ALA A 56 -7.97 2.98 -12.66
N ASP A 57 -8.32 4.02 -11.89
CA ASP A 57 -7.66 5.33 -11.87
C ASP A 57 -7.12 5.67 -10.47
N ASN A 58 -6.57 4.67 -9.76
CA ASN A 58 -5.94 4.93 -8.48
C ASN A 58 -4.65 5.75 -8.67
N GLU A 59 -4.47 6.79 -7.87
CA GLU A 59 -3.31 7.70 -7.95
C GLU A 59 -2.05 7.12 -7.25
N LEU A 60 -1.94 5.79 -7.13
CA LEU A 60 -0.75 5.17 -6.55
C LEU A 60 0.41 5.27 -7.54
N SER A 61 1.56 5.73 -7.06
CA SER A 61 2.81 5.61 -7.80
C SER A 61 3.15 4.13 -8.07
N PRO A 62 3.95 3.81 -9.11
CA PRO A 62 4.26 2.41 -9.45
C PRO A 62 4.77 1.58 -8.27
N LEU A 63 5.67 2.16 -7.47
CA LEU A 63 6.24 1.51 -6.31
C LEU A 63 5.22 1.35 -5.16
N ALA A 64 4.36 2.34 -4.94
CA ALA A 64 3.27 2.25 -3.97
C ALA A 64 2.23 1.19 -4.38
N HIS A 65 1.92 1.09 -5.67
CA HIS A 65 1.02 0.09 -6.23
C HIS A 65 1.56 -1.33 -6.02
N ARG A 66 2.86 -1.55 -6.30
CA ARG A 66 3.52 -2.84 -6.06
C ARG A 66 3.48 -3.23 -4.58
N ALA A 67 3.76 -2.28 -3.67
CA ALA A 67 3.69 -2.52 -2.24
C ALA A 67 2.26 -2.81 -1.75
N ALA A 68 1.24 -2.10 -2.26
CA ALA A 68 -0.16 -2.34 -1.94
C ALA A 68 -0.64 -3.71 -2.46
N THR A 69 -0.16 -4.14 -3.63
CA THR A 69 -0.43 -5.48 -4.18
C THR A 69 0.18 -6.57 -3.28
N LEU A 70 1.42 -6.41 -2.83
CA LEU A 70 2.05 -7.32 -1.86
C LEU A 70 1.25 -7.39 -0.56
N LEU A 71 0.80 -6.24 -0.06
CA LEU A 71 -0.04 -6.16 1.13
C LEU A 71 -1.35 -6.94 0.97
N ALA A 72 -2.00 -6.84 -0.20
CA ALA A 72 -3.22 -7.59 -0.50
C ALA A 72 -2.97 -9.10 -0.41
N THR A 73 -1.89 -9.60 -1.01
CA THR A 73 -1.48 -11.01 -0.94
C THR A 73 -1.28 -11.46 0.51
N ARG A 74 -0.51 -10.69 1.30
CA ARG A 74 -0.24 -11.03 2.72
C ARG A 74 -1.52 -11.05 3.58
N LEU A 75 -2.46 -10.14 3.31
CA LEU A 75 -3.73 -10.13 4.03
C LEU A 75 -4.63 -11.31 3.66
N ALA A 76 -4.58 -11.79 2.41
CA ALA A 76 -5.32 -12.97 1.98
C ALA A 76 -4.76 -14.24 2.62
N GLU A 77 -3.43 -14.42 2.63
CA GLU A 77 -2.75 -15.56 3.27
C GLU A 77 -3.10 -15.67 4.76
N ARG A 78 -3.12 -14.54 5.48
CA ARG A 78 -3.47 -14.48 6.91
C ARG A 78 -4.94 -14.76 7.23
N GLN A 79 -5.83 -14.69 6.25
CA GLN A 79 -7.25 -15.00 6.42
C GLN A 79 -7.57 -16.46 6.10
N ALA A 80 -6.71 -17.12 5.32
CA ALA A 80 -6.81 -18.53 4.98
C ALA A 80 -6.20 -19.47 6.05
N SER A 81 -5.54 -18.91 7.07
CA SER A 81 -4.91 -19.62 8.19
C SER A 81 -5.74 -19.45 9.46
#